data_AF-C4ZHE6-F1
#
_entry.id   AF-C4ZHE6-F1
#
_cell.length_a   1.000
_cell.length_b   1.000
_cell.length_c   1.000
_cell.angle_alpha   90.00
_cell.angle_beta   90.00
_cell.angle_gamma   90.00
#
_symmetry.space_group_name_H-M   'P 1'
#
loop_
_entity.id
_entity.type
_entity.pdbx_description
1 polymer ?
#
loop_
_entity_poly.entity_id
_entity_poly.type
_entity_poly.pdbx_seq_one_letter_code
_entity_poly.pdbx_strand_id
1 'polypeptide(L)' 'MGGKERTSVYLVGWENAWDWMPFWKDWGPTYQEGWCGFYNIPREAVLAEDNTLKFIPVKELQNLRKN' A
#
# COMPACT_ATOMS: atom_id res chain seq x y z
N MET A 1 -17.90 -28.04 -10.99
CA MET A 1 -17.65 -27.70 -9.57
C MET A 1 -17.53 -26.19 -9.49
N GLY A 2 -18.52 -25.52 -8.89
CA GLY A 2 -18.63 -24.06 -8.92
C GLY A 2 -17.43 -23.40 -8.26
N GLY A 3 -16.67 -22.60 -9.02
CA GLY A 3 -15.62 -21.76 -8.46
C GLY A 3 -16.25 -20.81 -7.46
N LYS A 4 -15.91 -20.94 -6.18
CA LYS A 4 -16.28 -19.94 -5.18
C LYS A 4 -15.79 -18.59 -5.68
N GLU A 5 -16.69 -17.62 -5.72
CA GLU A 5 -16.35 -16.22 -5.97
C GLU A 5 -15.22 -15.83 -5.01
N ARG A 6 -14.05 -15.53 -5.55
CA ARG A 6 -12.91 -15.11 -4.74
C ARG A 6 -13.19 -13.69 -4.28
N THR A 7 -13.46 -13.50 -3.00
CA THR A 7 -13.45 -12.16 -2.40
C THR A 7 -12.00 -11.68 -2.39
N SER A 8 -11.66 -10.72 -3.27
CA SER A 8 -10.36 -10.05 -3.23
C SER A 8 -10.34 -9.05 -2.07
N VAL A 9 -9.26 -9.08 -1.28
CA VAL A 9 -9.01 -8.12 -0.20
C VAL A 9 -7.92 -7.16 -0.65
N TYR A 10 -8.27 -5.88 -0.72
CA TYR A 10 -7.34 -4.82 -1.06
C TYR A 10 -6.97 -4.01 0.18
N LEU A 11 -5.69 -3.67 0.29
CA LEU A 11 -5.12 -2.96 1.42
C LEU A 11 -4.38 -1.72 0.93
N VAL A 12 -4.51 -0.64 1.69
CA VAL A 12 -3.76 0.60 1.51
C VAL A 12 -3.31 1.05 2.90
N GLY A 13 -2.03 1.32 3.05
CA GLY A 13 -1.48 1.91 4.27
C GLY A 13 -1.46 3.42 4.19
N TRP A 14 -1.79 4.11 5.28
CA TRP A 14 -1.49 5.53 5.42
C TRP A 14 -0.05 5.65 5.93
N GLU A 15 0.78 6.35 5.18
CA GLU A 15 2.15 6.67 5.55
C GLU A 15 2.18 8.13 5.98
N ASN A 16 2.09 8.34 7.29
CA ASN A 16 2.18 9.64 7.94
C ASN A 16 3.50 9.78 8.68
N ALA A 17 3.51 10.64 9.69
CA ALA A 17 4.61 10.84 10.61
C ALA A 17 5.12 9.54 11.28
N TRP A 18 6.43 9.37 11.37
CA TRP A 18 7.10 8.31 12.13
C TRP A 18 8.02 8.99 13.13
N ASP A 19 7.65 8.97 14.42
CA ASP A 19 8.36 9.70 15.48
C ASP A 19 9.86 9.39 15.59
N TRP A 20 10.26 8.21 15.10
CA TRP A 20 11.64 7.71 15.14
C TRP A 20 12.44 7.99 13.85
N MET A 21 11.83 8.48 12.77
CA MET A 21 12.53 8.90 11.54
C MET A 21 12.62 10.42 11.46
N PRO A 22 13.79 11.06 11.59
CA PRO A 22 13.90 12.52 11.66
C PRO A 22 13.24 13.29 10.50
N PHE A 23 13.28 12.74 9.28
CA PHE A 23 12.68 13.37 8.10
C PHE A 23 11.16 13.19 8.00
N TRP A 24 10.61 12.27 8.80
CA TRP A 24 9.19 11.92 8.84
C TRP A 24 8.64 12.13 10.27
N LYS A 25 9.41 12.74 11.17
CA LYS A 25 8.97 13.08 12.51
C LYS A 25 8.06 14.31 12.40
N ASP A 26 6.94 14.29 13.11
CA ASP A 26 5.89 15.31 12.98
C ASP A 26 5.38 15.43 11.53
N TRP A 27 5.24 16.63 10.99
CA TRP A 27 4.60 16.84 9.69
C TRP A 27 5.52 16.62 8.47
N GLY A 28 6.78 16.19 8.68
CA GLY A 28 7.80 16.06 7.62
C GLY A 28 8.08 17.38 6.88
N PRO A 29 9.06 17.47 5.95
CA PRO A 29 9.34 18.73 5.24
C PRO A 29 8.15 19.24 4.40
N THR A 30 7.23 18.36 4.01
CA THR A 30 6.04 18.65 3.19
C THR A 30 5.04 19.59 3.87
N TYR A 31 5.11 19.74 5.21
CA TYR A 31 4.26 20.71 5.91
C TYR A 31 4.45 22.14 5.38
N GLN A 32 5.66 22.47 4.90
CA GLN A 32 5.99 23.77 4.32
C GLN A 32 5.22 24.02 3.00
N GLU A 33 4.78 22.94 2.36
CA GLU A 33 3.95 22.96 1.15
C GLU A 33 2.45 22.84 1.47
N GLY A 34 2.07 22.83 2.76
CA GLY A 34 0.67 22.79 3.20
C GLY A 34 0.03 21.40 3.19
N TRP A 35 0.82 20.32 3.11
CA TRP A 35 0.31 18.94 3.12
C TRP A 35 1.19 17.98 3.95
N CYS A 36 0.65 16.83 4.35
CA CYS A 36 1.40 15.84 5.13
C CYS A 36 0.85 14.41 4.98
N GLY A 37 1.77 13.48 4.74
CA GLY A 37 1.49 12.06 4.59
C GLY A 37 0.90 11.71 3.23
N PHE A 38 0.91 10.42 2.92
CA PHE A 38 0.40 9.88 1.67
C PHE A 38 -0.11 8.45 1.87
N TYR A 39 -0.81 7.92 0.89
CA TYR A 39 -1.19 6.51 0.87
C TYR A 39 -0.15 5.68 0.12
N ASN A 40 0.18 4.50 0.66
CA ASN A 40 1.00 3.52 -0.06
C ASN A 40 0.25 3.03 -1.31
N ILE A 41 0.97 2.39 -2.25
CA ILE A 41 0.37 1.72 -3.40
C ILE A 41 -0.60 0.62 -2.94
N PRO A 42 -1.78 0.48 -3.57
CA PRO A 42 -2.71 -0.59 -3.22
C PRO A 42 -2.10 -1.97 -3.43
N ARG A 43 -2.40 -2.88 -2.51
CA ARG A 43 -1.96 -4.28 -2.57
C ARG A 43 -3.14 -5.23 -2.42
N GLU A 44 -3.12 -6.33 -3.16
CA GLU A 44 -4.02 -7.45 -2.95
C GLU A 44 -3.39 -8.41 -1.91
N ALA A 45 -4.18 -8.78 -0.90
CA ALA A 45 -3.80 -9.80 0.06
C ALA A 45 -4.25 -11.18 -0.43
N VAL A 46 -3.31 -12.12 -0.54
CA VAL A 46 -3.55 -13.47 -1.05
C VAL A 46 -3.01 -14.49 -0.07
N LEU A 47 -3.81 -15.51 0.25
CA LEU A 47 -3.35 -16.69 0.98
C LEU A 47 -2.56 -17.59 0.02
N ALA A 48 -1.28 -17.78 0.33
CA ALA A 48 -0.40 -18.67 -0.41
C ALA A 48 -0.63 -20.15 -0.03
N GLU A 49 -0.11 -21.05 -0.87
CA GLU A 49 -0.26 -22.50 -0.68
C GLU A 49 0.40 -23.03 0.61
N ASP A 50 1.43 -22.33 1.09
CA ASP A 50 2.12 -22.62 2.35
C ASP A 50 1.41 -22.03 3.59
N ASN A 51 0.17 -21.58 3.43
CA ASN A 51 -0.64 -20.89 4.45
C ASN A 51 -0.06 -19.55 4.93
N THR A 52 0.86 -18.94 4.19
CA THR A 52 1.33 -17.58 4.47
C THR A 52 0.50 -16.52 3.73
N LEU A 53 0.50 -15.29 4.23
CA LEU A 53 -0.10 -14.16 3.53
C LEU A 53 0.94 -13.49 2.61
N LYS A 54 0.55 -13.25 1.36
CA LYS A 54 1.31 -12.46 0.38
C LYS A 54 0.57 -11.15 0.10
N PHE A 55 1.32 -10.07 -0.02
CA PHE A 55 0.81 -8.73 -0.35
C PHE A 55 1.41 -8.27 -1.67
N ILE A 56 0.70 -8.51 -2.76
CA ILE A 56 1.17 -8.20 -4.12
C ILE A 56 0.62 -6.85 -4.57
N PRO A 57 1.39 -6.02 -5.30
CA PRO A 57 0.85 -4.80 -5.91
C PRO A 57 -0.33 -5.13 -6.82
N VAL A 58 -1.36 -4.28 -6.85
CA VAL A 58 -2.48 -4.44 -7.78
C VAL A 58 -2.01 -4.41 -9.24
N LYS A 59 -2.67 -5.19 -10.11
CA LYS A 59 -2.28 -5.32 -11.53
C LYS A 59 -2.28 -3.99 -12.27
N GLU A 60 -3.17 -3.08 -11.90
CA GLU A 60 -3.35 -1.74 -12.50
C GLU A 60 -2.09 -0.88 -12.34
N LEU A 61 -1.26 -1.16 -11.33
CA LEU A 61 -0.01 -0.43 -11.10
C LEU A 61 0.98 -0.59 -12.28
N GLN A 62 0.84 -1.64 -13.09
CA GLN A 62 1.62 -1.81 -14.32
C GLN A 62 1.39 -0.66 -15.31
N ASN A 63 0.19 -0.07 -15.33
CA ASN A 63 -0.16 1.03 -16.24
C ASN A 63 0.58 2.34 -15.93
N LEU A 64 1.21 2.45 -14.75
CA LEU A 64 1.97 3.63 -14.36
C LEU A 64 3.41 3.61 -14.88
N ARG A 65 3.91 2.46 -15.34
CA ARG A 65 5.28 2.35 -15.87
C ARG A 65 5.39 3.13 -17.18
N LYS A 66 6.40 3.99 -17.27
CA LYS A 66 6.80 4.69 -18.50
C LYS A 66 8.24 4.26 -18.82
N ASN A 67 8.38 3.37 -19.81
CA ASN A 67 9.62 2.84 -20.41
C ASN A 67 10.73 2.44 -19.43
#